data_AF-A0A1Q9DWF3-F1
#
_entry.id   AF-A0A1Q9DWF3-F1
#
_cell.length_a   1.000
_cell.length_b   1.000
_cell.length_c   1.000
_cell.angle_alpha   90.00
_cell.angle_beta   90.00
_cell.angle_gamma   90.00
#
_symmetry.space_group_name_H-M   'P 1'
#
loop_
_entity.id
_entity.type
_entity.pdbx_description
1 polymer ?
#
loop_
_entity_poly.entity_id
_entity_poly.type
_entity_poly.pdbx_seq_one_letter_code
_entity_poly.pdbx_strand_id
1 'polypeptide(L)'
;MLAMRAGLVNCALCWLPFVWAGAISEPEEEEYWRPRPGALPPFDAPRIPKPTREEFQDLILDGKVFVIPGLSDDWELRHWDCDFFRNDPEFKKAAMNHQYTSGAGRDTKLGDDWQGDQTSSGAKNDTAPQVAPFYFGIKDVQFEKRPGWTKAMLKRVAKSFKVPSFMHPGTERDFGATPEFWFGTGKAGAKAHMDSHVQATVSVQISGRKRWRLMPLRKRDAPFLAMIYSDGQPYENDEGWRPLFEITLEPGEGRRVHVPVVSFGVSISRKFTDAEHANDKSPAKRPRGAGMGVKIPAVAGGVTLDAIQALLAQQSATLMEAQRATMAEMEVRQNARFQKVEQGLVEQKHVAKDLKTYIEDLEDRMTKVERAAREGPAMQPAQQPRRLTLVFGGWATQTRRHIILHQLSQAVTKLDLQRSFDSSPFTTGPRRSVALCNFEQRTGESLGETRARMMTIITAINSANAQLDGGEKALWCSFSRTPQERGKAALPGFVKRVVMTHKPDRKEDLDIEYYSGKSWIDETQLSGLGDAPISPGVLKVDTRAGPGWIDAEGLAMKTGVAKTNIQQMVEGHKF
;
A
#
# COMPACT_ATOMS: atom_id res chain seq x y z
N MET A 1 0.07 -50.34 -20.81
CA MET A 1 -0.75 -50.08 -19.61
C MET A 1 -0.20 -48.83 -18.95
N LEU A 2 -0.62 -47.65 -19.40
CA LEU A 2 -1.73 -46.83 -18.85
C LEU A 2 -1.52 -46.45 -17.38
N ALA A 3 -1.56 -45.18 -16.95
CA ALA A 3 -1.61 -43.90 -17.65
C ALA A 3 -1.28 -42.80 -16.62
N MET A 4 -0.39 -41.88 -16.99
CA MET A 4 -0.27 -40.57 -16.34
C MET A 4 -1.54 -39.76 -16.63
N ARG A 5 -2.12 -39.12 -15.61
CA ARG A 5 -3.09 -38.03 -15.79
C ARG A 5 -2.48 -36.72 -15.28
N ALA A 6 -2.24 -35.84 -16.24
CA ALA A 6 -1.97 -34.42 -16.04
C ALA A 6 -3.21 -33.74 -15.44
N GLY A 7 -3.01 -33.01 -14.34
CA GLY A 7 -4.00 -32.10 -13.78
C GLY A 7 -3.72 -30.68 -14.27
N LEU A 8 -4.60 -30.19 -15.15
CA LEU A 8 -4.69 -28.78 -15.55
C LEU A 8 -4.88 -27.88 -14.32
N VAL A 9 -3.95 -26.95 -14.12
CA VAL A 9 -4.08 -25.85 -13.16
C VAL A 9 -4.97 -24.78 -13.78
N ASN A 10 -6.27 -24.87 -13.54
CA ASN A 10 -7.22 -23.79 -13.82
C ASN A 10 -7.12 -22.75 -12.69
N CYS A 11 -6.46 -21.64 -12.97
CA CYS A 11 -6.49 -20.43 -12.16
C CYS A 11 -7.86 -19.73 -12.35
N ALA A 12 -8.88 -20.21 -11.63
CA ALA A 12 -10.13 -19.50 -11.46
C ALA A 12 -9.95 -18.41 -10.39
N LEU A 13 -9.54 -17.22 -10.84
CA LEU A 13 -9.79 -15.98 -10.11
C LEU A 13 -11.30 -15.88 -9.82
N CYS A 14 -11.63 -15.42 -8.61
CA CYS A 14 -12.99 -15.13 -8.15
C CYS A 14 -13.86 -14.54 -9.27
N TRP A 15 -14.73 -15.35 -9.84
CA TRP A 15 -15.92 -14.87 -10.53
C TRP A 15 -16.92 -14.48 -9.43
N LEU A 16 -16.82 -13.23 -8.98
CA LEU A 16 -18.07 -12.49 -8.82
C LEU A 16 -18.64 -12.37 -10.24
N PRO A 17 -19.94 -12.63 -10.47
CA PRO A 17 -20.52 -12.28 -11.76
C PRO A 17 -20.21 -10.81 -12.01
N PHE A 18 -19.77 -10.51 -13.23
CA PHE A 18 -19.65 -9.16 -13.76
C PHE A 18 -20.91 -8.38 -13.36
N VAL A 19 -20.83 -7.62 -12.27
CA VAL A 19 -21.86 -6.64 -11.95
C VAL A 19 -21.69 -5.61 -13.03
N TRP A 20 -22.68 -5.60 -13.92
CA TRP A 20 -22.77 -4.73 -15.08
C TRP A 20 -22.45 -3.29 -14.66
N ALA A 21 -21.64 -2.58 -15.45
CA ALA A 21 -21.36 -1.15 -15.26
C ALA A 21 -22.59 -0.25 -15.54
N GLY A 22 -23.80 -0.78 -15.33
CA GLY A 22 -25.03 -0.02 -15.26
C GLY A 22 -25.16 0.52 -13.84
N ALA A 23 -24.70 1.76 -13.66
CA ALA A 23 -25.06 2.69 -12.58
C ALA A 23 -25.51 2.04 -11.26
N ILE A 24 -24.57 1.49 -10.48
CA ILE A 24 -24.73 1.56 -9.03
C ILE A 24 -24.44 3.01 -8.69
N SER A 25 -25.46 3.86 -8.74
CA SER A 25 -25.38 5.18 -8.12
C SER A 25 -25.10 4.97 -6.64
N GLU A 26 -24.08 5.65 -6.08
CA GLU A 26 -23.94 5.71 -4.63
C GLU A 26 -25.28 6.20 -4.06
N PRO A 27 -25.99 5.39 -3.26
CA PRO A 27 -27.27 5.78 -2.68
C PRO A 27 -27.10 7.02 -1.80
N GLU A 28 -28.14 7.86 -1.70
CA GLU A 28 -28.08 9.07 -0.89
C GLU A 28 -27.87 8.72 0.60
N GLU A 29 -27.16 9.58 1.34
CA GLU A 29 -26.82 9.37 2.75
C GLU A 29 -28.06 9.08 3.62
N GLU A 30 -29.17 9.76 3.29
CA GLU A 30 -30.48 9.61 3.91
C GLU A 30 -31.19 8.30 3.54
N GLU A 31 -30.84 7.63 2.45
CA GLU A 31 -31.42 6.35 2.04
C GLU A 31 -30.66 5.18 2.69
N TYR A 32 -29.34 5.30 2.75
CA TYR A 32 -28.46 4.25 3.24
C TYR A 32 -28.44 4.15 4.77
N TRP A 33 -28.63 5.27 5.48
CA TRP A 33 -28.37 5.34 6.92
C TRP A 33 -29.57 5.73 7.78
N ARG A 34 -30.81 5.72 7.25
CA ARG A 34 -32.02 6.16 7.98
C ARG A 34 -31.99 5.69 9.44
N PRO A 35 -31.76 6.59 10.40
CA PRO A 35 -32.02 6.25 11.79
C PRO A 35 -33.52 6.03 11.98
N ARG A 36 -33.88 5.39 13.09
CA ARG A 36 -35.28 5.44 13.54
C ARG A 36 -35.70 6.92 13.61
N PRO A 37 -36.90 7.30 13.15
CA PRO A 37 -37.36 8.68 13.22
C PRO A 37 -37.12 9.28 14.63
N GLY A 38 -36.34 10.35 14.71
CA GLY A 38 -36.02 11.06 15.96
C GLY A 38 -34.71 10.68 16.67
N ALA A 39 -33.97 9.66 16.23
CA ALA A 39 -32.64 9.40 16.81
C ALA A 39 -31.58 10.35 16.24
N LEU A 40 -30.75 10.92 17.10
CA LEU A 40 -29.60 11.74 16.74
C LEU A 40 -28.32 10.87 16.78
N PRO A 41 -27.38 11.06 15.84
CA PRO A 41 -26.11 10.35 15.87
C PRO A 41 -25.26 10.76 17.09
N PRO A 42 -24.33 9.88 17.55
CA PRO A 42 -23.97 8.61 16.93
C PRO A 42 -24.97 7.48 17.24
N PHE A 43 -25.26 6.62 16.25
CA PHE A 43 -26.13 5.45 16.39
C PHE A 43 -25.36 4.23 16.90
N ASP A 44 -26.06 3.39 17.66
CA ASP A 44 -25.62 2.01 17.87
C ASP A 44 -25.77 1.20 16.58
N ALA A 45 -24.85 0.27 16.34
CA ALA A 45 -25.01 -0.69 15.27
C ALA A 45 -25.91 -1.86 15.70
N PRO A 46 -26.75 -2.40 14.80
CA PRO A 46 -27.53 -3.59 15.08
C PRO A 46 -26.61 -4.77 15.44
N ARG A 47 -27.00 -5.49 16.49
CA ARG A 47 -26.40 -6.77 16.89
C ARG A 47 -27.20 -7.90 16.26
N ILE A 48 -26.60 -8.61 15.32
CA ILE A 48 -27.25 -9.65 14.52
C ILE A 48 -26.61 -10.99 14.86
N PRO A 49 -27.23 -11.79 15.74
CA PRO A 49 -26.68 -13.08 16.13
C PRO A 49 -26.83 -14.08 14.98
N LYS A 50 -25.73 -14.70 14.55
CA LYS A 50 -25.71 -15.81 13.57
C LYS A 50 -26.55 -15.53 12.31
N PRO A 51 -26.23 -14.47 11.53
CA PRO A 51 -26.95 -14.20 10.29
C PRO A 51 -26.89 -15.41 9.34
N THR A 52 -27.88 -15.56 8.47
CA THR A 52 -27.77 -16.47 7.32
C THR A 52 -26.70 -15.96 6.35
N ARG A 53 -26.30 -16.79 5.38
CA ARG A 53 -25.31 -16.36 4.38
C ARG A 53 -25.86 -15.23 3.51
N GLU A 54 -27.13 -15.33 3.16
CA GLU A 54 -27.88 -14.37 2.36
C GLU A 54 -28.01 -13.04 3.11
N GLU A 55 -28.49 -13.07 4.35
CA GLU A 55 -28.56 -11.86 5.21
C GLU A 55 -27.19 -11.22 5.39
N PHE A 56 -26.15 -12.03 5.63
CA PHE A 56 -24.79 -11.53 5.75
C PHE A 56 -24.30 -10.87 4.47
N GLN A 57 -24.60 -11.47 3.32
CA GLN A 57 -24.23 -10.92 2.02
C GLN A 57 -24.96 -9.61 1.75
N ASP A 58 -26.26 -9.54 2.01
CA ASP A 58 -27.07 -8.33 1.83
C ASP A 58 -26.55 -7.19 2.71
N LEU A 59 -26.31 -7.45 3.99
CA LEU A 59 -25.71 -6.46 4.90
C LEU A 59 -24.36 -5.92 4.38
N ILE A 60 -23.58 -6.75 3.71
CA ILE A 60 -22.29 -6.35 3.13
C ILE A 60 -22.45 -5.60 1.82
N LEU A 61 -23.35 -6.00 0.93
CA LEU A 61 -23.61 -5.29 -0.32
C LEU A 61 -24.26 -3.93 -0.06
N ASP A 62 -25.13 -3.85 0.93
CA ASP A 62 -25.75 -2.63 1.43
C ASP A 62 -24.82 -1.85 2.38
N GLY A 63 -23.56 -2.27 2.50
CA GLY A 63 -22.51 -1.74 3.37
C GLY A 63 -22.94 -1.27 4.75
N LYS A 64 -23.88 -1.99 5.35
CA LYS A 64 -24.38 -1.73 6.69
C LYS A 64 -23.28 -2.02 7.71
N VAL A 65 -23.28 -1.23 8.77
CA VAL A 65 -22.46 -1.49 9.95
C VAL A 65 -23.27 -2.38 10.89
N PHE A 66 -22.70 -3.50 11.32
CA PHE A 66 -23.36 -4.42 12.25
C PHE A 66 -22.33 -5.14 13.14
N VAL A 67 -22.84 -5.67 14.25
CA VAL A 67 -22.08 -6.46 15.23
C VAL A 67 -22.64 -7.87 15.23
N ILE A 68 -21.77 -8.87 15.30
CA ILE A 68 -22.12 -10.28 15.47
C ILE A 68 -21.69 -10.70 16.88
N PRO A 69 -22.63 -10.80 17.84
CA PRO A 69 -22.31 -11.30 19.17
C PRO A 69 -21.81 -12.73 19.12
N GLY A 70 -20.80 -13.04 19.96
CA GLY A 70 -20.25 -14.39 20.10
C GLY A 70 -19.54 -14.92 18.86
N LEU A 71 -19.02 -14.04 17.99
CA LEU A 71 -18.36 -14.44 16.75
C LEU A 71 -17.15 -15.35 16.98
N SER A 72 -16.41 -15.11 18.07
CA SER A 72 -15.21 -15.87 18.42
C SER A 72 -15.39 -16.79 19.62
N ASP A 73 -16.63 -17.07 20.03
CA ASP A 73 -16.90 -17.87 21.22
C ASP A 73 -16.31 -19.28 21.15
N ASP A 74 -16.20 -19.84 19.93
CA ASP A 74 -15.67 -21.17 19.64
C ASP A 74 -14.24 -21.16 19.02
N TRP A 75 -13.59 -20.00 19.02
CA TRP A 75 -12.21 -19.82 18.54
C TRP A 75 -11.21 -20.04 19.67
N GLU A 76 -10.07 -20.66 19.36
CA GLU A 76 -8.96 -20.79 20.32
C GLU A 76 -8.44 -19.40 20.75
N LEU A 77 -8.47 -18.44 19.82
CA LEU A 77 -8.10 -17.04 20.07
C LEU A 77 -8.86 -16.39 21.22
N ARG A 78 -10.05 -16.88 21.59
CA ARG A 78 -10.86 -16.29 22.67
C ARG A 78 -10.10 -16.13 23.98
N HIS A 79 -9.14 -17.02 24.24
CA HIS A 79 -8.34 -17.05 25.46
C HIS A 79 -7.01 -16.29 25.33
N TRP A 80 -6.75 -15.64 24.18
CA TRP A 80 -5.50 -14.94 23.92
C TRP A 80 -5.56 -13.50 24.47
N ASP A 81 -5.59 -13.39 25.79
CA ASP A 81 -5.47 -12.10 26.46
C ASP A 81 -4.01 -11.59 26.46
N CYS A 82 -3.77 -10.44 27.11
CA CYS A 82 -2.41 -9.88 27.16
C CYS A 82 -1.43 -10.77 27.92
N ASP A 83 -1.89 -11.56 28.90
CA ASP A 83 -1.03 -12.44 29.68
C ASP A 83 -0.63 -13.67 28.86
N PHE A 84 -1.51 -14.17 27.98
CA PHE A 84 -1.15 -15.15 26.96
C PHE A 84 0.04 -14.66 26.13
N PHE A 85 -0.07 -13.49 25.49
CA PHE A 85 1.01 -12.97 24.62
C PHE A 85 2.32 -12.69 25.38
N ARG A 86 2.22 -12.27 26.65
CA ARG A 86 3.37 -12.00 27.50
C ARG A 86 4.14 -13.28 27.85
N ASN A 87 3.42 -14.38 28.08
CA ASN A 87 4.01 -15.61 28.61
C ASN A 87 4.26 -16.69 27.54
N ASP A 88 3.53 -16.67 26.44
CA ASP A 88 3.63 -17.68 25.39
C ASP A 88 5.04 -17.70 24.78
N PRO A 89 5.73 -18.87 24.77
CA PRO A 89 7.12 -18.97 24.36
C PRO A 89 7.35 -18.62 22.88
N GLU A 90 6.32 -18.77 22.06
CA GLU A 90 6.35 -18.39 20.66
C GLU A 90 6.20 -16.87 20.57
N PHE A 91 5.10 -16.31 21.05
CA PHE A 91 4.76 -14.89 20.82
C PHE A 91 5.56 -13.88 21.64
N LYS A 92 6.01 -14.19 22.86
CA LYS A 92 6.60 -13.19 23.78
C LYS A 92 7.83 -12.47 23.23
N LYS A 93 8.52 -13.04 22.25
CA LYS A 93 9.71 -12.45 21.62
C LYS A 93 9.39 -11.58 20.40
N ALA A 94 8.17 -11.65 19.86
CA ALA A 94 7.79 -10.90 18.68
C ALA A 94 7.70 -9.40 19.00
N ALA A 95 8.30 -8.59 18.14
CA ALA A 95 8.21 -7.15 18.19
C ALA A 95 6.83 -6.64 17.73
N MET A 96 6.38 -5.57 18.34
CA MET A 96 5.26 -4.74 17.92
C MET A 96 5.67 -3.28 17.99
N ASN A 97 5.04 -2.41 17.21
CA ASN A 97 5.40 -1.00 17.15
C ASN A 97 4.26 -0.11 17.65
N HIS A 98 4.61 1.03 18.24
CA HIS A 98 3.63 2.09 18.47
C HIS A 98 3.18 2.68 17.13
N GLN A 99 1.87 2.77 16.93
CA GLN A 99 1.32 3.43 15.74
C GLN A 99 1.08 4.91 16.00
N TYR A 100 1.19 5.72 14.95
CA TYR A 100 0.92 7.16 14.95
C TYR A 100 1.88 8.06 15.75
N THR A 101 2.99 7.51 16.27
CA THR A 101 4.01 8.30 16.97
C THR A 101 4.93 9.01 15.99
N SER A 102 5.37 10.23 16.29
CA SER A 102 6.19 11.08 15.39
C SER A 102 7.66 10.66 15.25
N GLY A 103 7.99 9.39 15.44
CA GLY A 103 9.34 8.83 15.30
C GLY A 103 9.30 7.43 14.72
N ALA A 104 10.44 6.92 14.24
CA ALA A 104 10.58 5.51 13.87
C ALA A 104 10.14 4.68 15.09
N GLY A 105 8.99 4.01 14.97
CA GLY A 105 8.33 3.36 16.10
C GLY A 105 9.32 2.46 16.81
N ARG A 106 9.48 2.66 18.12
CA ARG A 106 10.31 1.76 18.93
C ARG A 106 9.65 0.38 18.93
N ASP A 107 10.37 -0.61 18.42
CA ASP A 107 9.95 -2.00 18.57
C ASP A 107 9.94 -2.37 20.05
N THR A 108 8.79 -2.84 20.53
CA THR A 108 8.55 -3.35 21.87
C THR A 108 8.15 -4.80 21.78
N LYS A 109 8.69 -5.69 22.63
CA LYS A 109 8.33 -7.12 22.53
C LYS A 109 7.02 -7.37 23.25
N LEU A 110 6.24 -8.34 22.78
CA LEU A 110 5.00 -8.77 23.44
C LEU A 110 5.21 -9.24 24.89
N GLY A 111 6.38 -9.79 25.20
CA GLY A 111 6.79 -10.23 26.54
C GLY A 111 7.24 -9.11 27.49
N ASP A 112 7.45 -7.90 27.00
CA ASP A 112 7.88 -6.77 27.82
C ASP A 112 6.71 -6.17 28.60
N ASP A 113 6.98 -5.27 29.56
CA ASP A 113 5.93 -4.55 30.30
C ASP A 113 5.44 -3.30 29.56
N TRP A 114 4.78 -3.53 28.42
CA TRP A 114 4.30 -2.46 27.53
C TRP A 114 2.96 -1.86 27.96
N GLN A 115 2.23 -2.48 28.88
CA GLN A 115 0.91 -2.01 29.34
C GLN A 115 0.98 -0.71 30.15
N GLY A 116 2.14 -0.41 30.74
CA GLY A 116 2.39 0.86 31.40
C GLY A 116 2.76 2.01 30.45
N ASP A 117 3.08 1.71 29.20
CA ASP A 117 3.52 2.71 28.22
C ASP A 117 2.32 3.41 27.58
N GLN A 118 2.23 4.72 27.82
CA GLN A 118 1.23 5.61 27.24
C GLN A 118 1.90 6.66 26.35
N THR A 119 2.48 6.19 25.25
CA THR A 119 3.06 7.10 24.26
C THR A 119 1.96 7.91 23.57
N SER A 120 2.19 9.22 23.41
CA SER A 120 1.25 10.13 22.73
C SER A 120 1.06 9.74 21.27
N SER A 121 -0.17 9.79 20.79
CA SER A 121 -0.50 9.64 19.36
C SER A 121 -0.15 10.89 18.54
N GLY A 122 0.22 12.00 19.17
CA GLY A 122 0.41 13.30 18.53
C GLY A 122 -0.88 13.92 17.97
N ALA A 123 -2.06 13.43 18.35
CA ALA A 123 -3.32 14.02 17.92
C ALA A 123 -3.53 15.41 18.55
N LYS A 124 -3.91 16.40 17.73
CA LYS A 124 -4.24 17.75 18.20
C LYS A 124 -5.71 17.90 18.62
N ASN A 125 -6.59 17.16 17.94
CA ASN A 125 -8.02 17.15 18.21
C ASN A 125 -8.28 16.32 19.49
N ASP A 126 -9.02 16.88 20.44
CA ASP A 126 -9.34 16.27 21.74
C ASP A 126 -10.24 15.03 21.61
N THR A 127 -11.06 14.98 20.56
CA THR A 127 -11.90 13.82 20.25
C THR A 127 -11.10 12.67 19.62
N ALA A 128 -9.91 12.91 19.07
CA ALA A 128 -9.02 11.85 18.61
C ALA A 128 -8.34 11.16 19.81
N PRO A 129 -7.90 9.89 19.72
CA PRO A 129 -7.17 9.29 20.83
C PRO A 129 -5.87 10.00 21.04
N GLN A 130 -5.59 10.28 22.29
CA GLN A 130 -4.37 10.94 22.70
C GLN A 130 -3.22 9.95 22.93
N VAL A 131 -3.54 8.65 23.04
CA VAL A 131 -2.57 7.58 23.28
C VAL A 131 -2.48 6.66 22.06
N ALA A 132 -1.25 6.36 21.66
CA ALA A 132 -0.93 5.45 20.56
C ALA A 132 -1.23 3.98 20.96
N PRO A 133 -1.84 3.18 20.08
CA PRO A 133 -1.93 1.74 20.27
C PRO A 133 -0.63 1.07 19.80
N PHE A 134 -0.45 -0.19 20.21
CA PHE A 134 0.58 -1.06 19.64
C PHE A 134 -0.01 -1.91 18.51
N TYR A 135 0.80 -2.12 17.48
CA TYR A 135 0.44 -2.89 16.30
C TYR A 135 1.38 -4.07 16.09
N PHE A 136 0.79 -5.23 15.87
CA PHE A 136 1.48 -6.47 15.51
C PHE A 136 0.88 -7.03 14.21
N GLY A 137 1.45 -6.58 13.08
CA GLY A 137 1.06 -6.98 11.73
C GLY A 137 1.63 -8.33 11.32
N ILE A 138 1.32 -9.41 12.03
CA ILE A 138 1.93 -10.74 11.81
C ILE A 138 1.80 -11.25 10.35
N LYS A 139 0.81 -10.76 9.59
CA LYS A 139 0.70 -11.00 8.15
C LYS A 139 1.96 -10.65 7.34
N ASP A 140 2.76 -9.69 7.80
CA ASP A 140 3.92 -9.20 7.05
C ASP A 140 5.17 -10.08 7.25
N VAL A 141 5.13 -11.13 8.09
CA VAL A 141 6.26 -12.07 8.30
C VAL A 141 6.72 -12.79 7.02
N GLN A 142 5.86 -12.82 6.01
CA GLN A 142 6.18 -13.37 4.69
C GLN A 142 6.98 -12.40 3.81
N PHE A 143 7.01 -11.11 4.14
CA PHE A 143 7.65 -10.03 3.37
C PHE A 143 8.75 -9.31 4.15
N GLU A 144 8.59 -9.16 5.47
CA GLU A 144 9.46 -8.41 6.37
C GLU A 144 10.13 -9.33 7.38
N LYS A 145 11.42 -9.07 7.64
CA LYS A 145 12.14 -9.68 8.75
C LYS A 145 12.11 -8.71 9.92
N ARG A 146 11.28 -9.00 10.92
CA ARG A 146 11.24 -8.28 12.19
C ARG A 146 11.72 -9.17 13.35
N PRO A 147 12.31 -8.59 14.41
CA PRO A 147 12.77 -9.36 15.55
C PRO A 147 11.66 -10.23 16.15
N GLY A 148 11.94 -11.53 16.25
CA GLY A 148 11.04 -12.51 16.85
C GLY A 148 9.87 -12.96 15.97
N TRP A 149 9.66 -12.37 14.78
CA TRP A 149 8.57 -12.80 13.90
C TRP A 149 8.91 -14.12 13.19
N THR A 150 7.96 -15.05 13.16
CA THR A 150 8.14 -16.34 12.47
C THR A 150 6.90 -16.74 11.66
N LYS A 151 7.10 -17.50 10.58
CA LYS A 151 5.99 -18.07 9.80
C LYS A 151 5.16 -19.07 10.62
N ALA A 152 5.75 -19.66 11.66
CA ALA A 152 5.05 -20.56 12.58
C ALA A 152 3.94 -19.81 13.34
N MET A 153 4.22 -18.59 13.81
CA MET A 153 3.23 -17.73 14.46
C MET A 153 2.04 -17.45 13.56
N LEU A 154 2.28 -17.03 12.31
CA LEU A 154 1.19 -16.77 11.36
C LEU A 154 0.35 -18.04 11.13
N LYS A 155 1.00 -19.20 10.99
CA LYS A 155 0.31 -20.50 10.86
C LYS A 155 -0.50 -20.85 12.12
N ARG A 156 -0.01 -20.54 13.31
CA ARG A 156 -0.73 -20.76 14.57
C ARG A 156 -1.95 -19.84 14.67
N VAL A 157 -1.78 -18.54 14.37
CA VAL A 157 -2.87 -17.56 14.32
C VAL A 157 -3.96 -18.03 13.35
N ALA A 158 -3.59 -18.40 12.12
CA ALA A 158 -4.54 -18.86 11.11
C ALA A 158 -5.32 -20.12 11.52
N LYS A 159 -4.75 -20.98 12.37
CA LYS A 159 -5.43 -22.17 12.91
C LYS A 159 -6.32 -21.88 14.11
N SER A 160 -6.15 -20.72 14.75
CA SER A 160 -6.78 -20.40 16.03
C SER A 160 -8.15 -19.73 15.89
N PHE A 161 -8.58 -19.43 14.66
CA PHE A 161 -9.92 -18.96 14.33
C PHE A 161 -10.56 -19.81 13.24
N LYS A 162 -11.86 -19.64 13.06
CA LYS A 162 -12.64 -20.32 12.03
C LYS A 162 -13.36 -19.30 11.17
N VAL A 163 -13.46 -19.57 9.86
CA VAL A 163 -14.38 -18.82 9.01
C VAL A 163 -15.81 -19.13 9.46
N PRO A 164 -16.63 -18.12 9.82
CA PRO A 164 -18.02 -18.35 10.20
C PRO A 164 -18.82 -18.98 9.05
N SER A 165 -19.78 -19.85 9.36
CA SER A 165 -20.57 -20.60 8.37
C SER A 165 -21.36 -19.72 7.40
N PHE A 166 -21.74 -18.52 7.83
CA PHE A 166 -22.42 -17.50 7.03
C PHE A 166 -21.50 -16.77 6.05
N MET A 167 -20.17 -16.91 6.17
CA MET A 167 -19.24 -16.43 5.15
C MET A 167 -19.03 -17.48 4.06
N HIS A 168 -18.62 -17.03 2.87
CA HIS A 168 -18.32 -17.93 1.77
C HIS A 168 -17.05 -18.76 2.08
N PRO A 169 -17.04 -20.10 1.91
CA PRO A 169 -15.88 -20.95 2.25
C PRO A 169 -14.59 -20.54 1.53
N GLY A 170 -14.71 -20.01 0.30
CA GLY A 170 -13.57 -19.49 -0.46
C GLY A 170 -12.81 -18.32 0.20
N THR A 171 -13.35 -17.73 1.28
CA THR A 171 -12.68 -16.65 2.04
C THR A 171 -11.64 -17.16 3.02
N GLU A 172 -11.57 -18.47 3.29
CA GLU A 172 -10.67 -19.06 4.29
C GLU A 172 -9.21 -18.71 4.08
N ARG A 173 -8.76 -18.76 2.82
CA ARG A 173 -7.39 -18.38 2.48
C ARG A 173 -7.08 -16.94 2.86
N ASP A 174 -7.96 -16.00 2.49
CA ASP A 174 -7.73 -14.57 2.71
C ASP A 174 -7.87 -14.22 4.20
N PHE A 175 -8.87 -14.79 4.87
CA PHE A 175 -9.08 -14.64 6.31
C PHE A 175 -7.85 -15.13 7.10
N GLY A 176 -7.25 -16.25 6.68
CA GLY A 176 -6.01 -16.84 7.19
C GLY A 176 -4.73 -16.04 6.94
N ALA A 177 -4.67 -15.29 5.83
CA ALA A 177 -3.43 -14.75 5.30
C ALA A 177 -3.06 -13.36 5.82
N THR A 178 -4.05 -12.57 6.26
CA THR A 178 -3.84 -11.17 6.62
C THR A 178 -4.28 -10.78 8.05
N PRO A 179 -4.01 -11.58 9.10
CA PRO A 179 -4.35 -11.18 10.46
C PRO A 179 -3.44 -10.07 11.00
N GLU A 180 -4.02 -9.22 11.84
CA GLU A 180 -3.35 -8.14 12.57
C GLU A 180 -3.84 -8.15 14.03
N PHE A 181 -2.95 -7.82 14.96
CA PHE A 181 -3.31 -7.58 16.35
C PHE A 181 -3.06 -6.13 16.72
N TRP A 182 -4.03 -5.56 17.43
CA TRP A 182 -4.00 -4.19 17.94
C TRP A 182 -4.13 -4.24 19.47
N PHE A 183 -3.07 -3.85 20.16
CA PHE A 183 -3.07 -3.78 21.62
C PHE A 183 -3.22 -2.32 22.06
N GLY A 184 -3.93 -2.10 23.16
CA GLY A 184 -4.16 -0.77 23.68
C GLY A 184 -4.27 -0.78 25.20
N THR A 185 -3.76 0.29 25.79
CA THR A 185 -4.02 0.65 27.18
C THR A 185 -5.26 1.55 27.23
N GLY A 186 -5.74 1.92 28.43
CA GLY A 186 -6.86 2.85 28.54
C GLY A 186 -6.61 4.14 27.76
N LYS A 187 -7.56 4.54 26.90
CA LYS A 187 -7.51 5.70 25.99
C LYS A 187 -6.64 5.52 24.74
N ALA A 188 -5.92 4.41 24.59
CA ALA A 188 -5.18 4.11 23.37
C ALA A 188 -6.13 3.84 22.21
N GLY A 189 -5.81 4.30 21.01
CA GLY A 189 -6.68 4.05 19.86
C GLY A 189 -6.11 4.46 18.51
N ALA A 190 -6.62 3.83 17.47
CA ALA A 190 -6.12 3.99 16.11
C ALA A 190 -6.79 5.14 15.38
N LYS A 191 -6.08 6.26 15.09
CA LYS A 191 -6.64 7.51 14.52
C LYS A 191 -7.60 7.25 13.33
N ALA A 192 -8.59 8.12 13.14
CA ALA A 192 -9.59 7.96 12.10
C ALA A 192 -8.92 7.90 10.72
N HIS A 193 -9.19 6.84 9.97
CA HIS A 193 -8.60 6.61 8.64
C HIS A 193 -9.53 5.75 7.79
N MET A 194 -9.23 5.67 6.50
CA MET A 194 -9.83 4.71 5.60
C MET A 194 -8.78 3.68 5.20
N ASP A 195 -9.12 2.40 5.25
CA ASP A 195 -8.24 1.35 4.75
C ASP A 195 -7.93 1.58 3.27
N SER A 196 -6.68 1.36 2.88
CA SER A 196 -6.21 1.56 1.49
C SER A 196 -6.80 0.56 0.48
N HIS A 197 -7.55 -0.43 0.96
CA HIS A 197 -8.17 -1.47 0.15
C HIS A 197 -9.70 -1.39 0.22
N VAL A 198 -10.35 -1.61 -0.93
CA VAL A 198 -11.82 -1.72 -1.04
C VAL A 198 -12.25 -3.15 -0.66
N GLN A 199 -11.96 -3.53 0.58
CA GLN A 199 -12.29 -4.84 1.13
C GLN A 199 -12.95 -4.65 2.49
N ALA A 200 -13.99 -5.42 2.77
CA ALA A 200 -14.64 -5.38 4.07
C ALA A 200 -13.72 -5.92 5.16
N THR A 201 -13.57 -5.17 6.25
CA THR A 201 -12.70 -5.53 7.37
C THR A 201 -13.52 -6.14 8.50
N VAL A 202 -13.11 -7.31 9.00
CA VAL A 202 -13.66 -7.94 10.20
C VAL A 202 -12.75 -7.63 11.37
N SER A 203 -13.30 -7.10 12.45
CA SER A 203 -12.56 -6.86 13.69
C SER A 203 -13.23 -7.60 14.85
N VAL A 204 -12.43 -8.34 15.60
CA VAL A 204 -12.91 -9.15 16.73
C VAL A 204 -12.26 -8.66 18.00
N GLN A 205 -13.06 -8.39 19.03
CA GLN A 205 -12.56 -7.99 20.33
C GLN A 205 -12.25 -9.25 21.15
N ILE A 206 -10.97 -9.56 21.34
CA ILE A 206 -10.54 -10.76 22.07
C ILE A 206 -10.58 -10.53 23.59
N SER A 207 -10.06 -9.39 24.06
CA SER A 207 -9.96 -9.07 25.49
C SER A 207 -10.20 -7.59 25.73
N GLY A 208 -10.82 -7.24 26.86
CA GLY A 208 -11.18 -5.86 27.19
C GLY A 208 -12.27 -5.29 26.27
N ARG A 209 -12.48 -3.98 26.32
CA ARG A 209 -13.54 -3.30 25.56
C ARG A 209 -12.93 -2.35 24.54
N LYS A 210 -13.57 -2.19 23.38
CA LYS A 210 -13.13 -1.21 22.38
C LYS A 210 -14.30 -0.43 21.84
N ARG A 211 -14.24 0.88 22.00
CA ARG A 211 -15.20 1.83 21.43
C ARG A 211 -14.78 2.21 20.03
N TRP A 212 -15.60 1.90 19.07
CA TRP A 212 -15.45 2.26 17.68
C TRP A 212 -16.32 3.44 17.31
N ARG A 213 -15.79 4.29 16.44
CA ARG A 213 -16.51 5.42 15.85
C ARG A 213 -16.37 5.31 14.34
N LEU A 214 -17.49 5.40 13.64
CA LEU A 214 -17.55 5.16 12.20
C LEU A 214 -18.30 6.29 11.53
N MET A 215 -17.83 6.70 10.36
CA MET A 215 -18.51 7.66 9.51
C MET A 215 -18.49 7.11 8.08
N PRO A 216 -19.63 7.07 7.38
CA PRO A 216 -19.62 6.76 5.96
C PRO A 216 -18.81 7.80 5.19
N LEU A 217 -18.29 7.42 4.05
CA LEU A 217 -17.79 8.42 3.14
C LEU A 217 -18.94 9.21 2.55
N ARG A 218 -18.75 10.52 2.49
CA ARG A 218 -19.64 11.39 1.75
C ARG A 218 -19.60 11.02 0.27
N LYS A 219 -20.74 11.18 -0.38
CA LYS A 219 -20.90 11.08 -1.83
C LYS A 219 -19.87 11.97 -2.51
N ARG A 220 -19.23 11.44 -3.56
CA ARG A 220 -18.17 12.16 -4.28
C ARG A 220 -18.35 12.10 -5.78
N ASP A 221 -17.91 13.16 -6.44
CA ASP A 221 -17.94 13.26 -7.90
C ASP A 221 -16.93 12.30 -8.57
N ALA A 222 -15.89 11.89 -7.84
CA ALA A 222 -14.84 10.96 -8.31
C ALA A 222 -14.67 9.75 -7.36
N PRO A 223 -15.48 8.69 -7.50
CA PRO A 223 -15.53 7.56 -6.55
C PRO A 223 -14.31 6.62 -6.59
N PHE A 224 -13.40 6.77 -7.56
CA PHE A 224 -12.31 5.80 -7.82
C PHE A 224 -11.04 5.98 -6.98
N LEU A 225 -10.96 6.95 -6.08
CA LEU A 225 -9.76 7.20 -5.26
C LEU A 225 -9.81 6.38 -3.95
N ALA A 226 -9.05 5.28 -3.87
CA ALA A 226 -9.04 4.35 -2.72
C ALA A 226 -8.17 4.81 -1.52
N MET A 227 -7.70 6.06 -1.47
CA MET A 227 -6.90 6.59 -0.36
C MET A 227 -7.17 8.09 -0.17
N ILE A 228 -8.33 8.44 0.39
CA ILE A 228 -8.74 9.85 0.55
C ILE A 228 -8.31 10.41 1.89
N TYR A 229 -8.39 9.60 2.94
CA TYR A 229 -8.09 10.01 4.31
C TYR A 229 -6.93 9.20 4.85
N SER A 230 -5.79 9.87 4.99
CA SER A 230 -4.66 9.39 5.76
C SER A 230 -4.96 9.40 7.28
N ASP A 231 -4.09 8.76 8.05
CA ASP A 231 -4.28 8.57 9.48
C ASP A 231 -4.43 9.88 10.26
N GLY A 232 -5.63 10.12 10.77
CA GLY A 232 -5.97 11.30 11.56
C GLY A 232 -6.38 12.53 10.75
N GLN A 233 -6.24 12.50 9.43
CA GLN A 233 -6.69 13.57 8.54
C GLN A 233 -8.18 13.94 8.72
N PRO A 234 -9.12 13.02 8.99
CA PRO A 234 -10.51 13.39 9.25
C PRO A 234 -10.68 14.38 10.41
N TYR A 235 -9.74 14.43 11.36
CA TYR A 235 -9.77 15.38 12.47
C TYR A 235 -9.22 16.77 12.14
N GLU A 236 -8.47 16.88 11.04
CA GLU A 236 -7.74 18.09 10.64
C GLU A 236 -8.51 18.91 9.59
N ASN A 237 -9.40 18.26 8.83
CA ASN A 237 -10.17 18.91 7.80
C ASN A 237 -11.33 19.75 8.37
N ASP A 238 -11.57 20.91 7.77
CA ASP A 238 -12.69 21.81 8.09
C ASP A 238 -14.07 21.16 7.90
N GLU A 239 -14.14 20.08 7.13
CA GLU A 239 -15.36 19.27 6.91
C GLU A 239 -15.90 18.60 8.18
N GLY A 240 -15.05 18.48 9.21
CA GLY A 240 -15.39 18.02 10.55
C GLY A 240 -15.65 16.52 10.66
N TRP A 241 -14.81 15.82 11.43
CA TRP A 241 -15.10 14.45 11.89
C TRP A 241 -16.36 14.42 12.76
N ARG A 242 -17.42 13.78 12.26
CA ARG A 242 -18.69 13.58 12.99
C ARG A 242 -19.10 12.11 12.86
N PRO A 243 -18.77 11.25 13.83
CA PRO A 243 -19.06 9.83 13.71
C PRO A 243 -20.57 9.61 13.68
N LEU A 244 -21.01 8.87 12.67
CA LEU A 244 -22.41 8.47 12.50
C LEU A 244 -22.75 7.29 13.41
N PHE A 245 -21.79 6.40 13.66
CA PHE A 245 -21.94 5.29 14.61
C PHE A 245 -20.90 5.36 15.72
N GLU A 246 -21.32 4.99 16.93
CA GLU A 246 -20.46 4.77 18.08
C GLU A 246 -20.82 3.43 18.70
N ILE A 247 -19.90 2.46 18.64
CA ILE A 247 -20.16 1.06 18.98
C ILE A 247 -19.12 0.62 19.98
N THR A 248 -19.53 0.11 21.13
CA THR A 248 -18.59 -0.58 22.03
C THR A 248 -18.68 -2.08 21.80
N LEU A 249 -17.54 -2.70 21.46
CA LEU A 249 -17.41 -4.14 21.39
C LEU A 249 -16.96 -4.70 22.74
N GLU A 250 -17.66 -5.75 23.16
CA GLU A 250 -17.31 -6.60 24.29
C GLU A 250 -16.43 -7.79 23.86
N PRO A 251 -15.69 -8.44 24.78
CA PRO A 251 -14.95 -9.66 24.46
C PRO A 251 -15.83 -10.73 23.82
N GLY A 252 -15.38 -11.31 22.71
CA GLY A 252 -16.13 -12.32 21.94
C GLY A 252 -17.00 -11.73 20.83
N GLU A 253 -17.28 -10.42 20.85
CA GLU A 253 -18.03 -9.76 19.77
C GLU A 253 -17.13 -9.46 18.57
N GLY A 254 -17.66 -9.71 17.38
CA GLY A 254 -17.07 -9.29 16.12
C GLY A 254 -17.89 -8.19 15.47
N ARG A 255 -17.23 -7.28 14.74
CA ARG A 255 -17.90 -6.36 13.83
C ARG A 255 -17.34 -6.49 12.44
N ARG A 256 -18.15 -6.11 11.44
CA ARG A 256 -17.68 -5.94 10.07
C ARG A 256 -17.95 -4.52 9.61
N VAL A 257 -16.96 -3.92 8.96
CA VAL A 257 -17.06 -2.59 8.36
C VAL A 257 -16.95 -2.75 6.85
N HIS A 258 -17.94 -2.26 6.12
CA HIS A 258 -17.88 -2.18 4.65
C HIS A 258 -17.02 -0.98 4.24
N VAL A 259 -16.31 -1.08 3.12
CA VAL A 259 -15.60 0.05 2.53
C VAL A 259 -16.54 0.66 1.49
N PRO A 260 -16.92 1.94 1.63
CA PRO A 260 -15.95 2.94 2.03
C PRO A 260 -16.42 3.71 3.28
N VAL A 261 -15.98 3.24 4.46
CA VAL A 261 -16.30 3.79 5.79
C VAL A 261 -15.00 4.16 6.51
N VAL A 262 -14.97 5.33 7.15
CA VAL A 262 -13.84 5.78 7.95
C VAL A 262 -13.87 5.11 9.34
N SER A 263 -12.85 4.29 9.55
CA SER A 263 -12.44 3.48 10.70
C SER A 263 -11.86 4.22 11.91
N PHE A 264 -12.39 4.11 13.13
CA PHE A 264 -11.64 4.50 14.34
C PHE A 264 -12.00 3.63 15.55
N GLY A 265 -11.05 3.15 16.36
CA GLY A 265 -11.35 2.46 17.63
C GLY A 265 -10.43 2.78 18.84
N VAL A 266 -11.02 3.20 19.98
CA VAL A 266 -10.38 3.41 21.30
C VAL A 266 -10.50 2.12 22.10
N SER A 267 -9.40 1.55 22.57
CA SER A 267 -9.41 0.46 23.53
C SER A 267 -9.49 1.00 24.97
N ILE A 268 -10.34 0.35 25.78
CA ILE A 268 -10.43 0.53 27.22
C ILE A 268 -10.10 -0.83 27.83
N SER A 269 -8.86 -0.99 28.31
CA SER A 269 -8.39 -2.19 28.99
C SER A 269 -8.18 -1.90 30.48
N ARG A 270 -9.12 -2.33 31.32
CA ARG A 270 -8.92 -2.69 32.72
C ARG A 270 -10.07 -3.59 33.18
N LYS A 271 -9.76 -4.70 33.86
CA LYS A 271 -10.77 -5.45 34.63
C LYS A 271 -11.32 -4.50 35.70
N PHE A 272 -12.60 -4.14 35.63
CA PHE A 272 -13.31 -3.63 36.79
C PHE A 272 -13.54 -4.84 37.71
N THR A 273 -12.75 -4.94 38.77
CA THR A 273 -13.18 -5.68 39.96
C THR A 273 -14.09 -4.73 40.72
N ASP A 274 -15.40 -5.01 40.71
CA ASP A 274 -16.34 -4.37 41.60
C ASP A 274 -15.99 -4.79 43.05
N ALA A 275 -15.37 -3.90 43.82
CA ALA A 275 -15.25 -3.99 45.27
C ALA A 275 -14.94 -2.62 45.88
N GLU A 276 -15.99 -2.01 46.43
CA GLU A 276 -16.12 -1.24 47.66
C GLU A 276 -15.04 -0.26 48.18
N HIS A 277 -15.58 0.85 48.69
CA HIS A 277 -14.98 1.78 49.63
C HIS A 277 -14.38 1.08 50.87
N ALA A 278 -13.11 1.35 51.18
CA ALA A 278 -12.65 1.51 52.56
C ALA A 278 -11.27 2.22 52.60
N ASN A 279 -11.29 3.45 53.11
CA ASN A 279 -10.32 4.03 54.05
C ASN A 279 -9.04 3.21 54.36
N ASP A 280 -7.84 3.72 54.10
CA ASP A 280 -6.88 4.13 55.16
C ASP A 280 -5.52 4.63 54.61
N LYS A 281 -5.09 5.76 55.20
CA LYS A 281 -3.73 6.18 55.58
C LYS A 281 -2.55 6.16 54.58
N SER A 282 -2.05 7.39 54.36
CA SER A 282 -0.71 7.76 53.90
C SER A 282 0.43 7.05 54.64
N PRO A 283 1.56 6.73 53.98
CA PRO A 283 2.77 6.37 54.69
C PRO A 283 3.64 7.59 54.99
N ALA A 284 4.07 7.64 56.25
CA ALA A 284 4.85 8.68 56.88
C ALA A 284 6.33 8.71 56.44
N LYS A 285 6.89 9.92 56.59
CA LYS A 285 8.28 10.29 56.85
C LYS A 285 9.22 9.12 57.24
N ARG A 286 10.27 8.91 56.44
CA ARG A 286 11.49 8.20 56.86
C ARG A 286 12.41 9.13 57.68
N PRO A 287 13.06 8.64 58.75
CA PRO A 287 14.04 9.40 59.51
C PRO A 287 15.41 9.41 58.81
N ARG A 288 16.07 10.58 58.83
CA ARG A 288 17.49 10.76 58.52
C ARG A 288 18.33 10.22 59.67
N GLY A 289 19.36 9.43 59.37
CA GLY A 289 20.39 9.05 60.33
C GLY A 289 21.66 8.54 59.65
N ALA A 290 22.80 9.09 60.11
CA ALA A 290 24.20 8.71 59.88
C ALA A 290 24.72 8.83 58.42
N GLY A 291 25.89 9.41 58.12
CA GLY A 291 27.01 9.86 58.93
C GLY A 291 28.24 9.80 58.03
N MET A 292 28.81 10.95 57.67
CA MET A 292 30.16 11.02 57.08
C MET A 292 30.84 12.27 57.63
N GLY A 293 31.69 12.04 58.63
CA GLY A 293 32.54 13.06 59.22
C GLY A 293 33.69 13.39 58.27
N VAL A 294 33.68 14.61 57.74
CA VAL A 294 34.87 15.23 57.17
C VAL A 294 35.56 15.99 58.30
N LYS A 295 36.74 15.52 58.70
CA LYS A 295 37.63 16.23 59.65
C LYS A 295 38.16 17.48 58.95
N ILE A 296 37.74 18.65 59.42
CA ILE A 296 38.35 19.93 59.08
C ILE A 296 39.28 20.32 60.25
N PRO A 297 40.56 20.64 60.02
CA PRO A 297 41.46 21.07 61.07
C PRO A 297 41.04 22.44 61.62
N ALA A 298 41.03 22.56 62.95
CA ALA A 298 40.72 23.79 63.65
C ALA A 298 41.78 24.86 63.35
N VAL A 299 41.41 25.86 62.55
CA VAL A 299 42.14 27.12 62.44
C VAL A 299 41.52 28.08 63.44
N ALA A 300 42.24 28.32 64.53
CA ALA A 300 41.94 29.37 65.49
C ALA A 300 42.28 30.72 64.83
N GLY A 301 41.28 31.36 64.25
CA GLY A 301 41.35 32.72 63.74
C GLY A 301 39.92 33.22 63.57
N GLY A 302 39.53 34.23 64.36
CA GLY A 302 38.20 34.81 64.30
C GLY A 302 37.86 35.20 62.87
N VAL A 303 36.70 34.75 62.39
CA VAL A 303 36.16 35.13 61.09
C VAL A 303 35.98 36.65 61.12
N THR A 304 36.90 37.38 60.51
CA THR A 304 36.81 38.83 60.39
C THR A 304 35.67 39.17 59.44
N LEU A 305 35.01 40.30 59.68
CA LEU A 305 33.91 40.78 58.83
C LEU A 305 34.35 40.92 57.36
N ASP A 306 35.63 41.24 57.15
CA ASP A 306 36.27 41.33 55.84
C ASP A 306 36.33 39.97 55.11
N ALA A 307 36.56 38.87 55.84
CA ALA A 307 36.56 37.53 55.25
C ALA A 307 35.16 37.12 54.78
N ILE A 308 34.11 37.54 55.50
CA ILE A 308 32.71 37.31 55.10
C ILE A 308 32.36 38.17 53.88
N GLN A 309 32.77 39.43 53.84
CA GLN A 309 32.56 40.31 52.69
C GLN A 309 33.30 39.80 51.45
N ALA A 310 34.53 39.32 51.59
CA ALA A 310 35.29 38.71 50.49
C ALA A 310 34.61 37.44 49.95
N LEU A 311 34.08 36.59 50.84
CA LEU A 311 33.40 35.36 50.44
C LEU A 311 32.05 35.64 49.76
N LEU A 312 31.32 36.66 50.22
CA LEU A 312 30.09 37.15 49.57
C LEU A 312 30.37 37.76 48.19
N ALA A 313 31.45 38.54 48.06
CA ALA A 313 31.88 39.10 46.78
C ALA A 313 32.27 37.99 45.80
N GLN A 314 32.98 36.95 46.27
CA GLN A 314 33.36 35.80 45.47
C GLN A 314 32.15 34.95 45.06
N GLN A 315 31.19 34.71 45.96
CA GLN A 315 29.96 34.00 45.65
C GLN A 315 29.10 34.77 44.65
N SER A 316 28.96 36.08 44.82
CA SER A 316 28.26 36.99 43.89
C SER A 316 28.86 36.93 42.49
N ALA A 317 30.19 37.00 42.37
CA ALA A 317 30.89 36.91 41.09
C ALA A 317 30.65 35.56 40.39
N THR A 318 30.72 34.47 41.14
CA THR A 318 30.49 33.11 40.63
C THR A 318 29.05 32.92 40.13
N LEU A 319 28.09 33.50 40.84
CA LEU A 319 26.66 33.43 40.48
C LEU A 319 26.38 34.21 39.19
N MET A 320 26.98 35.39 39.02
CA MET A 320 26.85 36.21 37.81
C MET A 320 27.51 35.53 36.59
N GLU A 321 28.65 34.87 36.79
CA GLU A 321 29.32 34.12 35.73
C GLU A 321 28.52 32.88 35.31
N ALA A 322 27.97 32.13 36.27
CA ALA A 322 27.07 31.02 36.00
C ALA A 322 25.79 31.49 35.27
N GLN A 323 25.20 32.62 35.67
CA GLN A 323 24.02 33.17 35.02
C GLN A 323 24.30 33.60 33.58
N ARG A 324 25.48 34.21 33.31
CA ARG A 324 25.92 34.55 31.95
C ARG A 324 26.14 33.32 31.08
N ALA A 325 26.77 32.28 31.59
CA ALA A 325 26.96 31.02 30.87
C ALA A 325 25.61 30.37 30.51
N THR A 326 24.66 30.38 31.45
CA THR A 326 23.32 29.83 31.23
C THR A 326 22.54 30.62 30.17
N MET A 327 22.66 31.95 30.14
CA MET A 327 22.04 32.79 29.10
C MET A 327 22.68 32.56 27.72
N ALA A 328 24.01 32.42 27.65
CA ALA A 328 24.70 32.12 26.40
C ALA A 328 24.29 30.75 25.82
N GLU A 329 24.18 29.72 26.66
CA GLU A 329 23.67 28.40 26.22
C GLU A 329 22.20 28.46 25.74
N MET A 330 21.38 29.28 26.41
CA MET A 330 19.99 29.48 26.01
C MET A 330 19.88 30.19 24.65
N GLU A 331 20.73 31.19 24.41
CA GLU A 331 20.80 31.94 23.15
C GLU A 331 21.25 31.04 21.98
N VAL A 332 22.27 30.21 22.19
CA VAL A 332 22.71 29.20 21.21
C VAL A 332 21.58 28.21 20.89
N ARG A 333 20.85 27.75 21.92
CA ARG A 333 19.72 26.81 21.74
C ARG A 333 18.51 27.47 21.04
N GLN A 334 18.25 28.75 21.29
CA GLN A 334 17.22 29.51 20.58
C GLN A 334 17.59 29.73 19.12
N ASN A 335 18.83 30.15 18.83
CA ASN A 335 19.30 30.35 17.46
C ASN A 335 19.26 29.05 16.65
N ALA A 336 19.63 27.92 17.25
CA ALA A 336 19.51 26.60 16.60
C ALA A 336 18.06 26.20 16.31
N ARG A 337 17.09 26.62 17.15
CA ARG A 337 15.66 26.42 16.89
C ARG A 337 15.16 27.32 15.76
N PHE A 338 15.56 28.58 15.74
CA PHE A 338 15.19 29.51 14.68
C PHE A 338 15.70 29.05 13.30
N GLN A 339 16.95 28.59 13.21
CA GLN A 339 17.50 28.04 11.96
C GLN A 339 16.72 26.81 11.46
N LYS A 340 16.28 25.92 12.36
CA LYS A 340 15.44 24.77 11.99
C LYS A 340 14.06 25.18 11.50
N VAL A 341 13.46 26.20 12.12
CA VAL A 341 12.17 26.74 11.69
C VAL A 341 12.29 27.42 10.33
N GLU A 342 13.37 28.17 10.10
CA GLU A 342 13.64 28.82 8.82
C GLU A 342 13.86 27.79 7.69
N GLN A 343 14.63 26.72 7.94
CA GLN A 343 14.78 25.61 7.01
C GLN A 343 13.44 24.94 6.69
N GLY A 344 12.62 24.65 7.70
CA GLY A 344 11.29 24.08 7.49
C GLY A 344 10.35 25.00 6.70
N LEU A 345 10.49 26.33 6.85
CA LEU A 345 9.69 27.31 6.12
C LEU A 345 10.11 27.42 4.64
N VAL A 346 11.40 27.24 4.35
CA VAL A 346 11.91 27.13 2.96
C VAL A 346 11.39 25.85 2.30
N GLU A 347 11.44 24.71 2.99
CA GLU A 347 10.88 23.45 2.49
C GLU A 347 9.37 23.55 2.23
N GLN A 348 8.60 24.17 3.13
CA GLN A 348 7.17 24.40 2.93
C GLN A 348 6.88 25.34 1.75
N LYS A 349 7.71 26.36 1.51
CA LYS A 349 7.59 27.21 0.31
C LYS A 349 7.82 26.42 -0.99
N HIS A 350 8.74 25.46 -0.99
CA HIS A 350 8.94 24.57 -2.14
C HIS A 350 7.72 23.66 -2.38
N VAL A 351 7.20 23.03 -1.33
CA VAL A 351 5.99 22.20 -1.42
C VAL A 351 4.78 23.01 -1.91
N ALA A 352 4.58 24.23 -1.40
CA ALA A 352 3.50 25.10 -1.84
C ALA A 352 3.64 25.52 -3.32
N LYS A 353 4.88 25.74 -3.78
CA LYS A 353 5.16 26.04 -5.19
C LYS A 353 4.85 24.84 -6.08
N ASP A 354 5.27 23.64 -5.68
CA ASP A 354 5.01 22.41 -6.43
C ASP A 354 3.52 22.07 -6.49
N LEU A 355 2.78 22.32 -5.39
CA LEU A 355 1.32 22.17 -5.35
C LEU A 355 0.63 23.15 -6.30
N LYS A 356 1.09 24.40 -6.35
CA LYS A 356 0.55 25.40 -7.26
C LYS A 356 0.76 24.99 -8.73
N THR A 357 1.95 24.51 -9.08
CA THR A 357 2.23 24.01 -10.44
C THR A 357 1.39 22.77 -10.78
N TYR A 358 1.12 21.91 -9.80
CA TYR A 358 0.24 20.75 -9.98
C TYR A 358 -1.24 21.14 -10.19
N ILE A 359 -1.72 22.16 -9.47
CA ILE A 359 -3.07 22.71 -9.67
C ILE A 359 -3.19 23.35 -11.05
N GLU A 360 -2.19 24.13 -11.48
CA GLU A 360 -2.14 24.72 -12.83
C GLU A 360 -2.17 23.63 -13.92
N ASP A 361 -1.43 22.52 -13.77
CA ASP A 361 -1.49 21.37 -14.71
C ASP A 361 -2.87 20.69 -14.73
N LEU A 362 -3.52 20.55 -13.56
CA LEU A 362 -4.85 19.97 -13.47
C LEU A 362 -5.92 20.86 -14.13
N GLU A 363 -5.85 22.17 -13.93
CA GLU A 363 -6.72 23.15 -14.59
C GLU A 363 -6.54 23.09 -16.11
N ASP A 364 -5.30 23.00 -16.60
CA ASP A 364 -4.98 22.91 -18.01
C ASP A 364 -5.51 21.61 -18.64
N ARG A 365 -5.42 20.49 -17.90
CA ARG A 365 -5.94 19.18 -18.32
C ARG A 365 -7.45 19.13 -18.28
N MET A 366 -8.08 19.74 -17.28
CA MET A 366 -9.54 19.84 -17.20
C MET A 366 -10.07 20.67 -18.37
N THR A 367 -9.43 21.80 -18.67
CA THR A 367 -9.78 22.65 -19.82
C THR A 367 -9.64 21.91 -21.15
N LYS A 368 -8.59 21.08 -21.33
CA LYS A 368 -8.40 20.24 -22.53
C LYS A 368 -9.48 19.15 -22.65
N VAL A 369 -9.89 18.55 -21.53
CA VAL A 369 -10.96 17.53 -21.50
C VAL A 369 -12.33 18.15 -21.77
N GLU A 370 -12.63 19.31 -21.19
CA GLU A 370 -13.87 20.03 -21.45
C GLU A 370 -13.99 20.49 -22.90
N ARG A 371 -12.87 20.92 -23.51
CA ARG A 371 -12.81 21.24 -24.94
C ARG A 371 -13.05 20.00 -25.82
N ALA A 372 -12.48 18.85 -25.45
CA ALA A 372 -12.69 17.57 -26.12
C ALA A 372 -14.11 17.00 -25.92
N ALA A 373 -14.81 17.38 -24.85
CA ALA A 373 -16.19 16.95 -24.58
C ALA A 373 -17.23 17.80 -25.32
N ARG A 374 -16.92 19.07 -25.65
CA ARG A 374 -17.80 19.95 -26.44
C ARG A 374 -17.74 19.69 -27.95
N GLU A 375 -16.66 19.09 -28.43
CA GLU A 375 -16.53 18.67 -29.83
C GLU A 375 -16.85 17.17 -29.93
N GLY A 376 -18.09 16.84 -30.30
CA GLY A 376 -18.50 15.45 -30.61
C GLY A 376 -17.60 14.80 -31.68
N PRO A 377 -17.73 13.49 -31.96
CA PRO A 377 -16.73 12.69 -32.66
C PRO A 377 -16.69 13.03 -34.16
N ALA A 378 -16.07 14.15 -34.50
CA ALA A 378 -15.62 14.47 -35.83
C ALA A 378 -14.21 13.89 -35.99
N MET A 379 -14.03 13.10 -37.06
CA MET A 379 -12.74 12.61 -37.54
C MET A 379 -11.73 13.77 -37.65
N GLN A 380 -10.91 13.96 -36.62
CA GLN A 380 -9.65 14.67 -36.74
C GLN A 380 -8.56 13.67 -37.15
N PRO A 381 -7.62 14.06 -38.03
CA PRO A 381 -6.58 13.16 -38.52
C PRO A 381 -5.66 12.74 -37.38
N ALA A 382 -5.63 11.43 -37.12
CA ALA A 382 -4.60 10.65 -36.44
C ALA A 382 -3.59 11.47 -35.62
N GLN A 383 -4.00 11.92 -34.43
CA GLN A 383 -3.05 12.42 -33.44
C GLN A 383 -1.99 11.35 -33.18
N GLN A 384 -0.73 11.78 -33.16
CA GLN A 384 0.47 10.97 -33.06
C GLN A 384 1.03 10.76 -31.62
N PRO A 385 0.27 10.88 -30.49
CA PRO A 385 0.88 10.97 -29.17
C PRO A 385 1.56 9.68 -28.72
N ARG A 386 1.23 8.53 -29.34
CA ARG A 386 1.91 7.25 -29.04
C ARG A 386 3.30 7.10 -29.66
N ARG A 387 3.69 7.97 -30.61
CA ARG A 387 5.02 7.89 -31.26
C ARG A 387 6.15 8.34 -30.34
N LEU A 388 5.84 9.04 -29.25
CA LEU A 388 6.79 9.56 -28.27
C LEU A 388 6.60 8.89 -26.90
N THR A 389 6.39 7.57 -26.88
CA THR A 389 6.30 6.81 -25.63
C THR A 389 7.38 5.73 -25.60
N LEU A 390 8.13 5.66 -24.49
CA LEU A 390 9.03 4.57 -24.18
C LEU A 390 8.34 3.53 -23.29
N VAL A 391 8.66 2.26 -23.53
CA VAL A 391 8.24 1.11 -22.73
C VAL A 391 9.47 0.53 -22.07
N PHE A 392 9.40 0.38 -20.74
CA PHE A 392 10.41 -0.28 -19.93
C PHE A 392 9.88 -1.64 -19.49
N GLY A 393 10.72 -2.67 -19.55
CA GLY A 393 10.37 -4.02 -19.10
C GLY A 393 11.55 -4.75 -18.48
N GLY A 394 11.28 -5.95 -17.98
CA GLY A 394 12.26 -6.78 -17.24
C GLY A 394 11.65 -7.45 -15.99
N TRP A 395 10.51 -6.92 -15.54
CA TRP A 395 9.74 -7.46 -14.42
C TRP A 395 8.86 -8.66 -14.80
N ALA A 396 8.58 -9.51 -13.81
CA ALA A 396 7.58 -10.57 -13.93
C ALA A 396 6.15 -10.00 -14.15
N THR A 397 5.25 -10.81 -14.73
CA THR A 397 3.88 -10.39 -15.14
C THR A 397 3.02 -9.82 -14.00
N GLN A 398 3.35 -10.13 -12.75
CA GLN A 398 2.55 -9.78 -11.58
C GLN A 398 3.27 -8.84 -10.58
N THR A 399 4.34 -8.17 -11.02
CA THR A 399 5.06 -7.23 -10.17
C THR A 399 4.18 -6.03 -9.81
N ARG A 400 4.19 -5.62 -8.53
CA ARG A 400 3.38 -4.50 -8.03
C ARG A 400 3.88 -3.18 -8.61
N ARG A 401 2.95 -2.27 -8.94
CA ARG A 401 3.24 -0.93 -9.51
C ARG A 401 4.34 -0.18 -8.78
N HIS A 402 4.28 -0.09 -7.45
CA HIS A 402 5.26 0.68 -6.68
C HIS A 402 6.67 0.10 -6.79
N ILE A 403 6.81 -1.23 -6.89
CA ILE A 403 8.11 -1.89 -7.07
C ILE A 403 8.70 -1.53 -8.43
N ILE A 404 7.89 -1.60 -9.50
CA ILE A 404 8.30 -1.27 -10.87
C ILE A 404 8.79 0.18 -10.93
N LEU A 405 7.99 1.11 -10.42
CA LEU A 405 8.32 2.54 -10.48
C LEU A 405 9.52 2.89 -9.61
N HIS A 406 9.64 2.27 -8.43
CA HIS A 406 10.78 2.49 -7.55
C HIS A 406 12.09 1.97 -8.17
N GLN A 407 12.12 0.74 -8.66
CA GLN A 407 13.30 0.16 -9.30
C GLN A 407 13.68 0.89 -10.59
N LEU A 408 12.70 1.31 -11.39
CA LEU A 408 12.96 2.13 -12.57
C LEU A 408 13.56 3.48 -12.21
N SER A 409 13.02 4.16 -11.19
CA SER A 409 13.56 5.43 -10.69
C SER A 409 15.01 5.28 -10.19
N GLN A 410 15.32 4.18 -9.48
CA GLN A 410 16.69 3.86 -9.06
C GLN A 410 17.61 3.64 -10.26
N ALA A 411 17.18 2.91 -11.28
CA ALA A 411 17.96 2.66 -12.48
C ALA A 411 18.22 3.96 -13.27
N VAL A 412 17.20 4.81 -13.44
CA VAL A 412 17.32 6.12 -14.11
C VAL A 412 18.27 7.04 -13.36
N THR A 413 18.23 7.03 -12.03
CA THR A 413 19.14 7.81 -11.18
C THR A 413 20.58 7.31 -11.28
N LYS A 414 20.78 5.99 -11.23
CA LYS A 414 22.10 5.36 -11.34
C LYS A 414 22.77 5.61 -12.69
N LEU A 415 21.99 5.73 -13.76
CA LEU A 415 22.47 5.98 -15.12
C LEU A 415 22.52 7.49 -15.48
N ASP A 416 22.22 8.38 -14.52
CA ASP A 416 22.17 9.84 -14.73
C ASP A 416 21.27 10.28 -15.89
N LEU A 417 20.15 9.58 -16.09
CA LEU A 417 19.22 9.85 -17.20
C LEU A 417 18.09 10.82 -16.83
N GLN A 418 18.02 11.29 -15.58
CA GLN A 418 16.89 12.06 -15.05
C GLN A 418 16.57 13.30 -15.91
N ARG A 419 17.60 14.00 -16.40
CA ARG A 419 17.45 15.23 -17.23
C ARG A 419 16.84 14.97 -18.61
N SER A 420 16.89 13.72 -19.07
CA SER A 420 16.39 13.34 -20.38
C SER A 420 14.90 13.00 -20.37
N PHE A 421 14.29 12.77 -19.20
CA PHE A 421 12.85 12.49 -19.06
C PHE A 421 12.05 13.79 -18.93
N ASP A 422 10.89 13.86 -19.60
CA ASP A 422 9.97 15.01 -19.48
C ASP A 422 8.81 14.72 -18.52
N SER A 423 8.39 13.46 -18.46
CA SER A 423 7.32 13.01 -17.57
C SER A 423 7.79 11.86 -16.68
N SER A 424 7.11 11.70 -15.55
CA SER A 424 7.37 10.58 -14.65
C SER A 424 6.86 9.26 -15.27
N PRO A 425 7.66 8.18 -15.25
CA PRO A 425 7.19 6.87 -15.69
C PRO A 425 5.97 6.39 -14.90
N PHE A 426 5.06 5.66 -15.56
CA PHE A 426 3.82 5.16 -14.97
C PHE A 426 3.51 3.72 -15.43
N THR A 427 2.59 3.05 -14.74
CA THR A 427 2.10 1.71 -15.10
C THR A 427 0.58 1.70 -15.22
N THR A 428 0.03 1.00 -16.21
CA THR A 428 -1.42 0.97 -16.49
C THR A 428 -2.18 -0.05 -15.63
N GLY A 429 -2.05 0.03 -14.31
CA GLY A 429 -2.73 -0.85 -13.35
C GLY A 429 -1.90 -1.17 -12.10
N PRO A 430 -2.45 -1.92 -11.13
CA PRO A 430 -1.78 -2.21 -9.86
C PRO A 430 -0.66 -3.24 -9.97
N ARG A 431 -0.72 -4.14 -10.97
CA ARG A 431 0.30 -5.17 -11.25
C ARG A 431 0.55 -5.31 -12.74
N ARG A 432 1.81 -5.23 -13.17
CA ARG A 432 2.22 -5.32 -14.58
C ARG A 432 3.65 -5.90 -14.68
N SER A 433 4.10 -6.18 -15.90
CA SER A 433 5.51 -6.47 -16.22
C SER A 433 6.25 -5.29 -16.86
N VAL A 434 5.56 -4.16 -17.10
CA VAL A 434 6.10 -3.03 -17.87
C VAL A 434 5.69 -1.68 -17.27
N ALA A 435 6.53 -0.68 -17.50
CA ALA A 435 6.24 0.73 -17.28
C ALA A 435 6.30 1.52 -18.60
N LEU A 436 5.62 2.65 -18.63
CA LEU A 436 5.50 3.55 -19.77
C LEU A 436 6.01 4.94 -19.38
N CYS A 437 6.64 5.64 -20.30
CA CYS A 437 6.98 7.05 -20.13
C CYS A 437 6.66 7.81 -21.41
N ASN A 438 5.91 8.90 -21.29
CA ASN A 438 5.61 9.79 -22.41
C ASN A 438 6.68 10.87 -22.52
N PHE A 439 6.97 11.28 -23.74
CA PHE A 439 7.91 12.34 -24.06
C PHE A 439 7.17 13.45 -24.77
N GLU A 440 7.53 14.67 -24.42
CA GLU A 440 7.02 15.88 -25.05
C GLU A 440 8.15 16.52 -25.84
N GLN A 441 7.79 17.14 -26.95
CA GLN A 441 8.74 17.92 -27.74
C GLN A 441 9.02 19.22 -26.98
N ARG A 442 10.28 19.43 -26.58
CA ARG A 442 10.66 20.63 -25.83
C ARG A 442 10.63 21.88 -26.72
N THR A 443 10.48 23.06 -26.12
CA THR A 443 10.53 24.34 -26.84
C THR A 443 11.87 24.49 -27.58
N GLY A 444 11.84 24.56 -28.91
CA GLY A 444 13.03 24.65 -29.75
C GLY A 444 13.66 23.30 -30.15
N GLU A 445 13.11 22.17 -29.69
CA GLU A 445 13.51 20.83 -30.11
C GLU A 445 12.67 20.40 -31.32
N SER A 446 13.27 19.82 -32.34
CA SER A 446 12.59 19.17 -33.47
C SER A 446 12.15 17.75 -33.10
N LEU A 447 11.17 17.20 -33.83
CA LEU A 447 10.73 15.80 -33.63
C LEU A 447 11.89 14.80 -33.79
N GLY A 448 12.89 15.11 -34.64
CA GLY A 448 14.08 14.30 -34.81
C GLY A 448 14.98 14.31 -33.57
N GLU A 449 15.15 15.46 -32.94
CA GLU A 449 15.93 15.62 -31.71
C GLU A 449 15.25 14.95 -30.52
N THR A 450 13.92 15.05 -30.39
CA THR A 450 13.17 14.30 -29.37
C THR A 450 13.38 12.80 -29.51
N ARG A 451 13.36 12.27 -30.75
CA ARG A 451 13.66 10.86 -31.01
C ARG A 451 15.11 10.50 -30.71
N ALA A 452 16.07 11.37 -31.04
CA ALA A 452 17.47 11.16 -30.71
C ALA A 452 17.66 11.06 -29.18
N ARG A 453 16.99 11.93 -28.41
CA ARG A 453 16.97 11.89 -26.95
C ARG A 453 16.38 10.58 -26.40
N MET A 454 15.25 10.14 -26.95
CA MET A 454 14.67 8.84 -26.60
C MET A 454 15.62 7.68 -26.94
N MET A 455 16.33 7.75 -28.06
CA MET A 455 17.33 6.74 -28.46
C MET A 455 18.53 6.69 -27.53
N THR A 456 18.98 7.84 -27.00
CA THR A 456 20.02 7.89 -25.98
C THR A 456 19.60 7.12 -24.73
N ILE A 457 18.36 7.29 -24.27
CA ILE A 457 17.81 6.56 -23.12
C ILE A 457 17.75 5.05 -23.40
N ILE A 458 17.22 4.65 -24.56
CA ILE A 458 17.15 3.24 -24.99
C ILE A 458 18.56 2.62 -24.97
N THR A 459 19.53 3.29 -25.57
CA THR A 459 20.91 2.79 -25.68
C THR A 459 21.56 2.67 -24.31
N ALA A 460 21.42 3.68 -23.45
CA ALA A 460 21.98 3.68 -22.11
C ALA A 460 21.40 2.53 -21.25
N ILE A 461 20.09 2.35 -21.25
CA ILE A 461 19.43 1.31 -20.45
C ILE A 461 19.78 -0.09 -20.95
N ASN A 462 19.68 -0.33 -22.25
CA ASN A 462 19.94 -1.65 -22.82
C ASN A 462 21.43 -2.04 -22.70
N SER A 463 22.35 -1.06 -22.78
CA SER A 463 23.80 -1.32 -22.60
C SER A 463 24.19 -1.55 -21.14
N ALA A 464 23.43 -1.00 -20.19
CA ALA A 464 23.70 -1.17 -18.76
C ALA A 464 23.40 -2.60 -18.27
N ASN A 465 22.57 -3.37 -19.01
CA ASN A 465 22.15 -4.73 -18.69
C ASN A 465 21.77 -4.91 -17.20
N ALA A 466 21.06 -3.91 -16.65
CA ALA A 466 20.80 -3.82 -15.22
C ALA A 466 19.85 -4.94 -14.77
N GLN A 467 20.29 -5.76 -13.82
CA GLN A 467 19.47 -6.83 -13.26
C GLN A 467 18.54 -6.26 -12.19
N LEU A 468 17.24 -6.57 -12.32
CA LEU A 468 16.20 -6.09 -11.42
C LEU A 468 15.95 -7.13 -10.31
N ASP A 469 15.75 -6.68 -9.08
CA ASP A 469 15.41 -7.59 -7.97
C ASP A 469 14.04 -8.22 -8.22
N GLY A 470 14.03 -9.54 -8.38
CA GLY A 470 12.82 -10.31 -8.73
C GLY A 470 12.40 -10.20 -10.21
N GLY A 471 13.25 -9.63 -11.08
CA GLY A 471 13.06 -9.63 -12.53
C GLY A 471 13.48 -10.96 -13.15
N GLU A 472 12.70 -11.45 -14.12
CA GLU A 472 13.08 -12.62 -14.93
C GLU A 472 14.13 -12.27 -15.99
N LYS A 473 14.24 -10.98 -16.35
CA LYS A 473 15.12 -10.46 -17.39
C LYS A 473 15.78 -9.18 -16.94
N ALA A 474 16.93 -8.85 -17.54
CA ALA A 474 17.52 -7.53 -17.39
C ALA A 474 16.55 -6.43 -17.84
N LEU A 475 16.70 -5.26 -17.23
CA LEU A 475 15.94 -4.06 -17.59
C LEU A 475 16.20 -3.72 -19.07
N TRP A 476 15.13 -3.60 -19.83
CA TRP A 476 15.18 -3.19 -21.24
C TRP A 476 14.23 -2.04 -21.51
N CYS A 477 14.54 -1.26 -22.53
CA CYS A 477 13.74 -0.13 -23.00
C CYS A 477 13.55 -0.19 -24.52
N SER A 478 12.34 0.11 -24.99
CA SER A 478 12.03 0.23 -26.42
C SER A 478 10.95 1.27 -26.69
N PHE A 479 10.79 1.68 -27.95
CA PHE A 479 9.62 2.46 -28.35
C PHE A 479 8.33 1.67 -28.13
N SER A 480 7.28 2.39 -27.74
CA SER A 480 5.92 1.87 -27.72
C SER A 480 5.45 1.60 -29.15
N ARG A 481 5.05 0.36 -29.40
CA ARG A 481 4.46 -0.05 -30.67
C ARG A 481 2.98 0.31 -30.72
N THR A 482 2.53 0.81 -31.86
CA THR A 482 1.11 1.03 -32.17
C THR A 482 0.33 -0.30 -32.17
N PRO A 483 -1.01 -0.29 -31.99
CA PRO A 483 -1.83 -1.50 -32.12
C PRO A 483 -1.60 -2.25 -33.43
N GLN A 484 -1.44 -1.51 -34.53
CA GLN A 484 -1.15 -2.04 -35.85
C GLN A 484 0.23 -2.72 -35.85
N GLU A 485 1.30 -2.04 -35.43
CA GLU A 485 2.65 -2.65 -35.35
C GLU A 485 2.69 -3.87 -34.41
N ARG A 486 1.89 -3.89 -33.34
CA ARG A 486 1.74 -5.08 -32.49
C ARG A 486 1.04 -6.22 -33.22
N GLY A 487 -0.01 -5.94 -33.98
CA GLY A 487 -0.67 -6.92 -34.84
C GLY A 487 0.29 -7.51 -35.87
N LYS A 488 1.12 -6.68 -36.52
CA LYS A 488 2.17 -7.15 -37.44
C LYS A 488 3.15 -8.08 -36.75
N ALA A 489 3.64 -7.70 -35.57
CA ALA A 489 4.61 -8.47 -34.81
C ALA A 489 4.04 -9.75 -34.17
N ALA A 490 2.71 -9.87 -34.04
CA ALA A 490 2.06 -11.05 -33.47
C ALA A 490 2.29 -12.30 -34.32
N LEU A 491 2.24 -12.17 -35.65
CA LEU A 491 2.42 -13.27 -36.60
C LEU A 491 3.80 -13.95 -36.46
N PRO A 492 4.94 -13.27 -36.66
CA PRO A 492 6.24 -13.91 -36.49
C PRO A 492 6.54 -14.21 -35.02
N GLY A 493 5.90 -13.50 -34.08
CA GLY A 493 5.96 -13.82 -32.66
C GLY A 493 5.35 -15.18 -32.31
N PHE A 494 4.24 -15.54 -32.97
CA PHE A 494 3.64 -16.86 -32.90
C PHE A 494 4.57 -17.92 -33.49
N VAL A 495 5.06 -17.72 -34.72
CA VAL A 495 5.97 -18.66 -35.40
C VAL A 495 7.21 -18.93 -34.54
N LYS A 496 7.85 -17.87 -34.03
CA LYS A 496 8.99 -18.00 -33.11
C LYS A 496 8.67 -18.84 -31.90
N ARG A 497 7.50 -18.63 -31.29
CA ARG A 497 7.10 -19.40 -30.11
C ARG A 497 6.97 -20.88 -30.42
N VAL A 498 6.32 -21.22 -31.53
CA VAL A 498 6.17 -22.62 -31.96
C VAL A 498 7.55 -23.27 -32.19
N VAL A 499 8.43 -22.60 -32.93
CA VAL A 499 9.79 -23.11 -33.20
C VAL A 499 10.59 -23.29 -31.91
N MET A 500 10.63 -22.27 -31.05
CA MET A 500 11.35 -22.35 -29.76
C MET A 500 10.80 -23.41 -28.81
N THR A 501 9.50 -23.75 -28.92
CA THR A 501 8.85 -24.75 -28.06
C THR A 501 9.11 -26.17 -28.55
N HIS A 502 9.04 -26.40 -29.86
CA HIS A 502 9.03 -27.75 -30.42
C HIS A 502 10.35 -28.15 -31.08
N LYS A 503 11.15 -27.19 -31.53
CA LYS A 503 12.44 -27.45 -32.17
C LYS A 503 13.44 -26.29 -31.94
N PRO A 504 13.92 -26.13 -30.69
CA PRO A 504 14.79 -25.02 -30.31
C PRO A 504 16.12 -24.98 -31.09
N ASP A 505 16.57 -26.13 -31.61
CA ASP A 505 17.80 -26.24 -32.42
C ASP A 505 17.73 -25.43 -33.72
N ARG A 506 16.52 -25.15 -34.23
CA ARG A 506 16.30 -24.37 -35.46
C ARG A 506 16.10 -22.88 -35.22
N LYS A 507 16.44 -22.40 -34.02
CA LYS A 507 16.35 -20.98 -33.69
C LYS A 507 17.25 -20.12 -34.58
N GLU A 508 18.40 -20.64 -34.99
CA GLU A 508 19.38 -19.92 -35.81
C GLU A 508 18.93 -19.81 -37.28
N ASP A 509 18.16 -20.79 -37.77
CA ASP A 509 17.58 -20.80 -39.12
C ASP A 509 16.35 -19.88 -39.25
N LEU A 510 15.89 -19.28 -38.15
CA LEU A 510 14.64 -18.54 -38.09
C LEU A 510 14.87 -17.04 -38.32
N ASP A 511 14.54 -16.60 -39.52
CA ASP A 511 14.55 -15.18 -39.89
C ASP A 511 13.22 -14.52 -39.58
N ILE A 512 13.25 -13.44 -38.81
CA ILE A 512 12.05 -12.72 -38.35
C ILE A 512 12.14 -11.25 -38.70
N GLU A 513 11.13 -10.78 -39.43
CA GLU A 513 10.93 -9.36 -39.69
C GLU A 513 9.62 -8.88 -39.02
N TYR A 514 9.74 -8.43 -37.76
CA TYR A 514 8.59 -7.96 -36.97
C TYR A 514 7.85 -6.77 -37.60
N TYR A 515 8.52 -5.94 -38.40
CA TYR A 515 7.94 -4.75 -39.01
C TYR A 515 7.02 -5.07 -40.19
N SER A 516 7.39 -6.07 -41.01
CA SER A 516 6.58 -6.55 -42.13
C SER A 516 5.60 -7.65 -41.71
N GLY A 517 5.79 -8.24 -40.52
CA GLY A 517 4.99 -9.37 -40.02
C GLY A 517 5.37 -10.70 -40.67
N LYS A 518 6.55 -10.77 -41.29
CA LYS A 518 7.03 -11.94 -42.01
C LYS A 518 8.01 -12.74 -41.16
N SER A 519 7.99 -14.04 -41.38
CA SER A 519 8.98 -14.96 -40.83
C SER A 519 9.32 -16.03 -41.85
N TRP A 520 10.56 -16.50 -41.82
CA TRP A 520 11.09 -17.53 -42.71
C TRP A 520 11.89 -18.54 -41.91
N ILE A 521 11.90 -19.78 -42.39
CA ILE A 521 12.90 -20.77 -41.99
C ILE A 521 13.51 -21.31 -43.27
N ASP A 522 14.83 -21.15 -43.39
CA ASP A 522 15.54 -21.29 -44.66
C ASP A 522 14.89 -20.36 -45.71
N GLU A 523 14.61 -20.85 -46.91
CA GLU A 523 13.95 -20.10 -47.98
C GLU A 523 12.40 -20.10 -47.89
N THR A 524 11.81 -20.72 -46.86
CA THR A 524 10.35 -20.90 -46.78
C THR A 524 9.71 -19.83 -45.90
N GLN A 525 8.85 -18.99 -46.47
CA GLN A 525 8.08 -18.00 -45.72
C GLN A 525 6.92 -18.65 -44.96
N LEU A 526 6.86 -18.42 -43.64
CA LEU A 526 5.90 -19.05 -42.74
C LEU A 526 4.78 -18.11 -42.29
N SER A 527 4.97 -16.80 -42.39
CA SER A 527 3.92 -15.84 -42.06
C SER A 527 3.99 -14.58 -42.92
N GLY A 528 2.88 -13.86 -43.02
CA GLY A 528 2.83 -12.56 -43.69
C GLY A 528 1.50 -11.84 -43.51
N LEU A 529 1.46 -10.58 -43.92
CA LEU A 529 0.25 -9.76 -43.99
C LEU A 529 -0.24 -9.64 -45.44
N GLY A 530 -1.54 -9.45 -45.61
CA GLY A 530 -2.18 -9.30 -46.91
C GLY A 530 -2.42 -10.64 -47.61
N ASP A 531 -2.13 -10.69 -48.91
CA ASP A 531 -2.44 -11.84 -49.73
C ASP A 531 -1.62 -13.07 -49.32
N ALA A 532 -2.34 -14.15 -49.04
CA ALA A 532 -1.77 -15.44 -48.71
C ALA A 532 -1.26 -16.13 -49.98
N PRO A 533 -0.09 -16.80 -49.93
CA PRO A 533 0.33 -17.68 -51.01
C PRO A 533 -0.70 -18.80 -51.20
N ILE A 534 -0.95 -19.18 -52.47
CA ILE A 534 -1.89 -20.24 -52.81
C ILE A 534 -1.23 -21.58 -52.46
N SER A 535 -1.39 -22.01 -51.21
CA SER A 535 -0.92 -23.29 -50.70
C SER A 535 -1.97 -23.91 -49.77
N PRO A 536 -2.23 -25.23 -49.85
CA PRO A 536 -3.23 -25.93 -49.03
C PRO A 536 -2.90 -25.96 -47.52
N GLY A 537 -1.72 -25.46 -47.14
CA GLY A 537 -1.24 -25.35 -45.76
C GLY A 537 -1.55 -24.03 -45.06
N VAL A 538 -2.04 -23.03 -45.78
CA VAL A 538 -2.07 -21.64 -45.29
C VAL A 538 -3.38 -21.32 -44.56
N LEU A 539 -3.25 -20.86 -43.32
CA LEU A 539 -4.35 -20.40 -42.48
C LEU A 539 -4.41 -18.88 -42.52
N LYS A 540 -5.60 -18.34 -42.80
CA LYS A 540 -5.87 -16.91 -42.70
C LYS A 540 -6.17 -16.54 -41.24
N VAL A 541 -5.59 -15.45 -40.78
CA VAL A 541 -5.77 -14.94 -39.41
C VAL A 541 -6.04 -13.45 -39.44
N ASP A 542 -6.95 -13.00 -38.59
CA ASP A 542 -7.23 -11.57 -38.44
C ASP A 542 -6.35 -11.00 -37.33
N THR A 543 -5.58 -9.97 -37.67
CA THR A 543 -4.70 -9.27 -36.73
C THR A 543 -5.17 -7.82 -36.57
N ARG A 544 -4.65 -7.14 -35.55
CA ARG A 544 -4.87 -5.69 -35.40
C ARG A 544 -4.25 -4.84 -36.52
N ALA A 545 -3.44 -5.44 -37.38
CA ALA A 545 -2.85 -4.79 -38.56
C ALA A 545 -3.65 -5.06 -39.85
N GLY A 546 -4.72 -5.86 -39.78
CA GLY A 546 -5.46 -6.36 -40.93
C GLY A 546 -5.31 -7.88 -41.12
N PRO A 547 -5.82 -8.40 -42.26
CA PRO A 547 -5.74 -9.82 -42.57
C PRO A 547 -4.28 -10.25 -42.77
N GLY A 548 -3.93 -11.38 -42.17
CA GLY A 548 -2.64 -12.03 -42.31
C GLY A 548 -2.80 -13.53 -42.49
N TRP A 549 -1.66 -14.21 -42.56
CA TRP A 549 -1.64 -15.64 -42.80
C TRP A 549 -0.45 -16.33 -42.13
N ILE A 550 -0.62 -17.63 -41.86
CA ILE A 550 0.40 -18.52 -41.31
C ILE A 550 0.39 -19.82 -42.13
N ASP A 551 1.55 -20.22 -42.65
CA ASP A 551 1.71 -21.52 -43.31
C ASP A 551 1.88 -22.63 -42.25
N ALA A 552 0.76 -23.25 -41.88
CA ALA A 552 0.74 -24.31 -40.88
C ALA A 552 1.43 -25.59 -41.36
N GLU A 553 1.45 -25.83 -42.66
CA GLU A 553 2.08 -27.02 -43.26
C GLU A 553 3.59 -26.87 -43.33
N GLY A 554 4.07 -25.72 -43.81
CA GLY A 554 5.48 -25.35 -43.74
C GLY A 554 5.99 -25.38 -42.30
N LEU A 555 5.25 -24.78 -41.37
CA LEU A 555 5.63 -24.77 -39.95
C LEU A 555 5.64 -26.18 -39.33
N ALA A 556 4.64 -27.01 -39.64
CA ALA A 556 4.58 -28.41 -39.21
C ALA A 556 5.79 -29.22 -39.71
N MET A 557 6.11 -29.11 -41.00
CA MET A 557 7.25 -29.80 -41.61
C MET A 557 8.58 -29.37 -40.97
N LYS A 558 8.77 -28.06 -40.74
CA LYS A 558 10.03 -27.53 -40.21
C LYS A 558 10.21 -27.83 -38.72
N THR A 559 9.13 -27.94 -37.95
CA THR A 559 9.15 -28.20 -36.51
C THR A 559 8.94 -29.68 -36.12
N GLY A 560 8.44 -30.52 -37.02
CA GLY A 560 8.11 -31.92 -36.75
C GLY A 560 6.80 -32.11 -35.97
N VAL A 561 6.00 -31.06 -35.83
CA VAL A 561 4.69 -31.08 -35.15
C VAL A 561 3.61 -31.41 -36.18
N ALA A 562 2.59 -32.19 -35.81
CA ALA A 562 1.46 -32.47 -36.68
C ALA A 562 0.73 -31.18 -37.09
N LYS A 563 0.36 -31.05 -38.38
CA LYS A 563 -0.37 -29.91 -38.94
C LYS A 563 -1.63 -29.56 -38.14
N THR A 564 -2.37 -30.56 -37.68
CA THR A 564 -3.58 -30.40 -36.86
C THR A 564 -3.31 -29.70 -35.52
N ASN A 565 -2.17 -29.99 -34.88
CA ASN A 565 -1.79 -29.33 -33.63
C ASN A 565 -1.43 -27.85 -33.90
N ILE A 566 -0.73 -27.56 -34.98
CA ILE A 566 -0.42 -26.18 -35.38
C ILE A 566 -1.70 -25.40 -35.68
N GLN A 567 -2.66 -26.01 -36.38
CA GLN A 567 -3.98 -25.41 -36.64
C GLN A 567 -4.70 -25.06 -35.33
N GLN A 568 -4.79 -25.99 -34.38
CA GLN A 568 -5.38 -25.73 -33.07
C GLN A 568 -4.65 -24.63 -32.28
N MET A 569 -3.31 -24.58 -32.39
CA MET A 569 -2.53 -23.52 -31.76
C MET A 569 -2.82 -22.15 -32.38
N VAL A 570 -3.01 -22.08 -33.70
CA VAL A 570 -3.38 -20.84 -34.41
C VAL A 570 -4.79 -20.40 -34.01
N GLU A 571 -5.78 -21.30 -34.02
CA GLU A 571 -7.16 -21.01 -33.64
C GLU A 571 -7.29 -20.57 -32.17
N GLY A 572 -6.49 -21.17 -31.28
CA GLY A 572 -6.42 -20.78 -29.87
C GLY A 572 -5.65 -19.48 -29.60
N HIS A 573 -4.93 -18.94 -30.60
CA HIS A 573 -4.11 -17.75 -30.44
C HIS A 573 -4.90 -16.47 -30.79
N LYS A 574 -4.84 -15.46 -29.91
CA LYS A 574 -5.40 -14.14 -30.16
C LYS A 574 -4.32 -13.22 -30.75
N PHE A 575 -4.42 -12.93 -32.04
CA PHE A 575 -3.48 -12.10 -32.81
C PHE A 575 -3.70 -10.58 -32.64
#